data_AF-A0A328DBD1-F1
#
_entry.id   AF-A0A328DBD1-F1
#
_cell.length_a   1.000
_cell.length_b   1.000
_cell.length_c   1.000
_cell.angle_alpha   90.00
_cell.angle_beta   90.00
_cell.angle_gamma   90.00
#
_symmetry.space_group_name_H-M   'P 1'
#
loop_
_entity.id
_entity.type
_entity.pdbx_description
1 polymer ?
#
loop_
_entity_poly.entity_id
_entity_poly.type
_entity_poly.pdbx_seq_one_letter_code
_entity_poly.pdbx_strand_id
1 'polypeptide(L)'
;MIKMDLIPPPSGDETPPSINSLTFLYSKNNNLQFSPQHGTRIAHSQMIRLDYPAEFLTWVHGVYYTGRSSYNYNDDVVCVSSITFETNKATYGPFGGISSKPYHDSFVFDYRLGSGDSINGFHGTVNRDGFIGIYLQPQPHPAASPLHVKLESDDPHSE
;
A
#
# COMPACT_ATOMS: atom_id res chain seq x y z
N MET A 1 7.84 7.67 0.96
CA MET A 1 8.16 7.55 -0.49
C MET A 1 7.95 6.10 -0.89
N ILE A 2 7.38 5.83 -2.06
CA ILE A 2 7.21 4.48 -2.62
C ILE A 2 7.97 4.45 -3.95
N LYS A 3 8.80 3.44 -4.17
CA LYS A 3 9.49 3.22 -5.44
C LYS A 3 9.14 1.83 -5.96
N MET A 4 8.82 1.74 -7.24
CA MET A 4 8.46 0.49 -7.90
C MET A 4 9.16 0.37 -9.23
N ASP A 5 9.47 -0.85 -9.64
CA ASP A 5 9.99 -1.12 -10.98
C ASP A 5 8.97 -1.95 -11.78
N LEU A 6 8.69 -1.50 -13.02
CA LEU A 6 7.75 -2.17 -13.92
C LEU A 6 8.48 -2.74 -15.13
N ILE A 7 8.18 -3.99 -15.48
CA ILE A 7 8.62 -4.61 -16.74
C ILE A 7 7.58 -4.25 -17.81
N PRO A 8 7.97 -3.53 -18.89
CA PRO A 8 7.10 -3.32 -20.03
C PRO A 8 6.86 -4.64 -20.80
N PRO A 9 5.72 -4.79 -21.49
CA PRO A 9 5.47 -5.94 -22.33
C PRO A 9 6.47 -6.03 -23.49
N PRO A 10 6.71 -7.22 -24.05
CA PRO A 10 7.43 -7.38 -25.32
C PRO A 10 6.80 -6.53 -26.42
N SER A 11 7.61 -5.98 -27.32
CA SER A 11 7.13 -5.16 -28.43
C SER A 11 6.12 -5.92 -29.30
N GLY A 12 4.89 -5.38 -29.40
CA GLY A 12 3.78 -5.98 -30.13
C GLY A 12 2.79 -6.77 -29.27
N ASP A 13 3.04 -6.91 -27.96
CA ASP A 13 2.11 -7.47 -27.00
C ASP A 13 1.35 -6.35 -26.25
N GLU A 14 0.02 -6.47 -26.18
CA GLU A 14 -0.86 -5.52 -25.48
C GLU A 14 -1.02 -5.86 -23.99
N THR A 15 -0.21 -6.79 -23.46
CA THR A 15 -0.24 -7.11 -22.04
C THR A 15 0.19 -5.89 -21.19
N PRO A 16 -0.48 -5.62 -20.07
CA PRO A 16 -0.07 -4.54 -19.18
C PRO A 16 1.30 -4.86 -18.55
N PRO A 17 2.06 -3.82 -18.14
CA PRO A 17 3.35 -4.02 -17.50
C PRO A 17 3.22 -4.84 -16.21
N SER A 18 4.26 -5.59 -15.85
CA SER A 18 4.29 -6.39 -14.60
C SER A 18 5.12 -5.70 -13.52
N ILE A 19 4.69 -5.81 -12.26
CA ILE A 19 5.45 -5.29 -11.11
C ILE A 19 6.59 -6.25 -10.82
N ASN A 20 7.83 -5.78 -10.91
CA ASN A 20 9.00 -6.63 -10.71
C ASN A 20 9.72 -6.37 -9.39
N SER A 21 9.70 -5.12 -8.93
CA SER A 21 10.22 -4.76 -7.62
C SER A 21 9.40 -3.68 -6.95
N LEU A 22 9.44 -3.67 -5.62
CA LEU A 22 8.82 -2.66 -4.79
C LEU A 22 9.74 -2.35 -3.61
N THR A 23 9.90 -1.08 -3.32
CA THR A 23 10.69 -0.60 -2.18
C THR A 23 9.99 0.59 -1.56
N PHE A 24 9.92 0.58 -0.24
CA PHE A 24 9.23 1.60 0.54
C PHE A 24 10.21 2.38 1.37
N LEU A 25 9.99 3.68 1.52
CA LEU A 25 10.63 4.51 2.53
C LEU A 25 9.58 4.83 3.58
N TYR A 26 9.81 4.35 4.80
CA TYR A 26 8.88 4.43 5.91
C TYR A 26 9.56 4.96 7.17
N SER A 27 8.78 5.44 8.14
CA SER A 27 9.31 5.95 9.40
C SER A 27 9.29 4.84 10.46
N LYS A 28 10.47 4.45 10.96
CA LYS A 28 10.62 3.52 12.08
C LYS A 28 11.41 4.21 13.17
N ASN A 29 10.82 4.32 14.38
CA ASN A 29 11.42 5.02 15.52
C ASN A 29 11.85 6.46 15.16
N ASN A 30 10.96 7.22 14.51
CA ASN A 30 11.20 8.58 14.00
C ASN A 30 12.36 8.73 13.00
N ASN A 31 12.83 7.63 12.40
CA ASN A 31 13.86 7.65 11.37
C ASN A 31 13.32 7.09 10.05
N LEU A 32 13.59 7.78 8.94
CA LEU A 32 13.25 7.31 7.61
C LEU A 32 14.19 6.17 7.21
N GLN A 33 13.60 5.02 6.88
CA GLN A 33 14.34 3.81 6.50
C GLN A 33 13.73 3.19 5.25
N PHE A 34 14.60 2.70 4.37
CA PHE A 34 14.17 1.91 3.23
C PHE A 34 13.81 0.49 3.70
N SER A 35 12.73 -0.06 3.17
CA SER A 35 12.48 -1.50 3.24
C SER A 35 13.59 -2.25 2.50
N PRO A 36 13.77 -3.55 2.79
CA PRO A 36 14.39 -4.43 1.83
C PRO A 36 13.71 -4.26 0.46
N GLN A 37 14.49 -4.42 -0.61
CA GLN A 37 13.91 -4.48 -1.94
C GLN A 37 13.11 -5.78 -2.05
N HIS A 38 11.82 -5.66 -2.34
CA HIS A 38 10.94 -6.79 -2.60
C HIS A 38 10.98 -7.06 -4.10
N GLY A 39 11.42 -8.24 -4.52
CA GLY A 39 11.63 -8.59 -5.92
C GLY A 39 12.95 -8.09 -6.52
N THR A 40 13.04 -8.08 -7.85
CA THR A 40 14.30 -7.83 -8.57
C THR A 40 14.27 -6.47 -9.24
N ARG A 41 15.21 -5.58 -8.89
CA ARG A 41 15.28 -4.26 -9.50
C ARG A 41 15.70 -4.32 -10.95
N ILE A 42 15.07 -3.48 -11.76
CA ILE A 42 15.39 -3.28 -13.18
C ILE A 42 15.58 -1.79 -13.47
N ALA A 43 15.85 -1.44 -14.73
CA ALA A 43 16.18 -0.07 -15.14
C ALA A 43 14.98 0.91 -15.08
N HIS A 44 13.74 0.42 -15.23
CA HIS A 44 12.55 1.26 -15.31
C HIS A 44 11.82 1.36 -13.96
N SER A 45 12.01 2.48 -13.26
CA SER A 45 11.41 2.73 -11.95
C SER A 45 10.44 3.91 -11.95
N GLN A 46 9.26 3.72 -11.35
CA GLN A 46 8.35 4.80 -10.97
C GLN A 46 8.50 5.13 -9.48
N MET A 47 8.30 6.40 -9.12
CA MET A 47 8.47 6.88 -7.76
C MET A 47 7.30 7.77 -7.35
N ILE A 48 6.68 7.43 -6.23
CA ILE A 48 5.65 8.21 -5.56
C ILE A 48 6.29 8.91 -4.35
N ARG A 49 6.27 10.24 -4.36
CA ARG A 49 6.70 11.06 -3.22
C ARG A 49 5.46 11.65 -2.58
N LEU A 50 5.19 11.21 -1.36
CA LEU A 50 4.12 11.77 -0.53
C LEU A 50 4.63 13.02 0.17
N ASP A 51 3.77 14.03 0.28
CA ASP A 51 4.01 15.25 1.06
C ASP A 51 3.90 14.96 2.57
N TYR A 52 4.82 14.16 3.11
CA TYR A 52 4.83 13.76 4.52
C TYR A 52 5.18 14.94 5.45
N PRO A 53 4.46 15.15 6.57
CA PRO A 53 3.40 14.29 7.13
C PRO A 53 1.98 14.64 6.69
N ALA A 54 1.78 15.67 5.85
CA ALA A 54 0.45 16.12 5.44
C ALA A 54 -0.28 15.11 4.52
N GLU A 55 0.47 14.27 3.80
CA GLU A 55 -0.03 13.20 2.96
C GLU A 55 0.41 11.82 3.47
N PHE A 56 -0.56 10.93 3.67
CA PHE A 56 -0.35 9.58 4.21
C PHE A 56 -1.31 8.58 3.58
N LEU A 57 -0.89 7.31 3.56
CA LEU A 57 -1.62 6.21 2.96
C LEU A 57 -2.80 5.79 3.84
N THR A 58 -3.97 5.72 3.22
CA THR A 58 -5.25 5.35 3.84
C THR A 58 -5.78 4.04 3.30
N TRP A 59 -5.42 3.68 2.07
CA TRP A 59 -5.92 2.48 1.42
C TRP A 59 -4.91 1.94 0.40
N VAL A 60 -4.68 0.63 0.45
CA VAL A 60 -3.85 -0.08 -0.53
C VAL A 60 -4.64 -1.27 -1.03
N HIS A 61 -4.84 -1.33 -2.34
CA HIS A 61 -5.59 -2.40 -2.96
C HIS A 61 -4.99 -2.78 -4.31
N GLY A 62 -5.42 -3.92 -4.83
CA GLY A 62 -4.92 -4.41 -6.09
C GLY A 62 -5.32 -5.85 -6.33
N VAL A 63 -4.61 -6.49 -7.26
CA VAL A 63 -4.96 -7.82 -7.73
C VAL A 63 -3.73 -8.71 -7.74
N TYR A 64 -3.85 -9.89 -7.15
CA TYR A 64 -2.96 -11.01 -7.40
C TYR A 64 -3.45 -11.80 -8.62
N TYR A 65 -2.51 -12.37 -9.36
CA TYR A 65 -2.83 -13.38 -10.38
C TYR A 65 -2.03 -14.65 -10.15
N THR A 66 -2.62 -15.79 -10.52
CA THR A 66 -1.91 -17.06 -10.64
C THR A 66 -1.55 -17.31 -12.10
N GLY A 67 -0.30 -17.68 -12.35
CA GLY A 67 0.18 -18.00 -13.69
C GLY A 67 1.31 -19.03 -13.66
N ARG A 68 1.89 -19.31 -14.83
CA ARG A 68 3.01 -20.25 -14.94
C ARG A 68 4.35 -19.56 -14.75
N SER A 69 5.25 -20.24 -14.03
CA SER A 69 6.63 -19.82 -13.87
C SER A 69 7.35 -19.82 -15.23
N SER A 70 8.06 -18.74 -15.53
CA SER A 70 8.91 -18.63 -16.72
C SER A 70 10.13 -19.55 -16.68
N TYR A 71 10.48 -20.08 -15.49
CA TYR A 71 11.61 -21.00 -15.30
C TYR A 71 11.19 -22.47 -15.44
N ASN A 72 9.98 -22.80 -15.00
CA ASN A 72 9.42 -24.14 -15.07
C ASN A 72 7.92 -24.01 -15.30
N TYR A 73 7.49 -24.35 -16.51
CA TYR A 73 6.11 -24.16 -16.94
C TYR A 73 5.10 -25.08 -16.22
N ASN A 74 5.59 -26.06 -15.45
CA ASN A 74 4.77 -26.94 -14.62
C ASN A 74 4.47 -26.34 -13.24
N ASP A 75 5.14 -25.26 -12.84
CA ASP A 75 4.95 -24.62 -11.53
C ASP A 75 4.00 -23.42 -11.67
N ASP A 76 3.00 -23.39 -10.80
CA ASP A 76 2.16 -22.21 -10.62
C ASP A 76 2.88 -21.19 -9.74
N VAL A 77 2.70 -19.91 -10.05
CA VAL A 77 3.23 -18.78 -9.27
C VAL A 77 2.11 -17.78 -9.02
N VAL A 78 2.10 -17.23 -7.81
CA VAL A 78 1.32 -16.05 -7.47
C VAL A 78 2.18 -14.82 -7.67
N CYS A 79 1.64 -13.78 -8.28
CA CYS A 79 2.32 -12.50 -8.50
C CYS A 79 1.35 -11.35 -8.24
N VAL A 80 1.87 -10.20 -7.81
CA VAL A 80 1.10 -8.96 -7.73
C VAL A 80 0.92 -8.44 -9.16
N SER A 81 -0.29 -8.58 -9.71
CA SER A 81 -0.63 -8.09 -11.05
C SER A 81 -0.74 -6.57 -11.06
N SER A 82 -1.48 -6.03 -10.10
CA SER A 82 -1.66 -4.59 -9.98
C SER A 82 -1.71 -4.13 -8.54
N ILE A 83 -1.33 -2.88 -8.33
CA ILE A 83 -1.40 -2.21 -7.03
C ILE A 83 -1.77 -0.73 -7.21
N THR A 84 -2.65 -0.27 -6.36
CA THR A 84 -3.06 1.14 -6.24
C THR A 84 -2.83 1.59 -4.80
N PHE A 85 -2.28 2.78 -4.68
CA PHE A 85 -2.06 3.45 -3.40
C PHE A 85 -2.96 4.66 -3.30
N GLU A 86 -3.80 4.68 -2.29
CA GLU A 86 -4.72 5.77 -1.99
C GLU A 86 -4.23 6.50 -0.74
N THR A 87 -4.16 7.82 -0.84
CA THR A 87 -3.80 8.71 0.27
C THR A 87 -5.00 9.55 0.67
N ASN A 88 -4.85 10.31 1.75
CA ASN A 88 -5.81 11.36 2.10
C ASN A 88 -5.86 12.53 1.09
N LYS A 89 -5.01 12.55 0.05
CA LYS A 89 -4.94 13.63 -0.95
C LYS A 89 -5.09 13.17 -2.40
N ALA A 90 -4.66 11.96 -2.74
CA ALA A 90 -4.54 11.51 -4.12
C ALA A 90 -4.57 9.98 -4.26
N THR A 91 -4.84 9.56 -5.49
CA THR A 91 -4.73 8.16 -5.93
C THR A 91 -3.50 8.00 -6.81
N TYR A 92 -2.71 6.96 -6.57
CA TYR A 92 -1.55 6.59 -7.36
C TYR A 92 -1.70 5.17 -7.91
N GLY A 93 -1.72 5.04 -9.24
CA GLY A 93 -1.89 3.77 -9.94
C GLY A 93 -3.20 3.73 -10.74
N PRO A 94 -3.71 2.54 -11.08
CA PRO A 94 -3.09 1.24 -10.80
C PRO A 94 -1.75 1.11 -11.51
N PHE A 95 -0.76 0.59 -10.80
CA PHE A 95 0.51 0.18 -11.38
C PHE A 95 0.45 -1.30 -11.72
N GLY A 96 1.02 -1.66 -12.87
CA GLY A 96 0.88 -2.99 -13.43
C GLY A 96 -0.46 -3.17 -14.16
N GLY A 97 -0.95 -4.41 -14.26
CA GLY A 97 -2.28 -4.69 -14.78
C GLY A 97 -2.54 -6.17 -14.97
N ILE A 98 -3.81 -6.50 -15.26
CA ILE A 98 -4.26 -7.87 -15.50
C ILE A 98 -4.13 -8.17 -16.99
N SER A 99 -3.35 -9.18 -17.34
CA SER A 99 -3.38 -9.71 -18.71
C SER A 99 -4.79 -10.20 -19.04
N SER A 100 -5.27 -9.92 -20.25
CA SER A 100 -6.56 -10.40 -20.76
C SER A 100 -6.67 -11.93 -20.82
N LYS A 101 -5.57 -12.65 -20.58
CA LYS A 101 -5.51 -14.10 -20.45
C LYS A 101 -5.00 -14.50 -19.05
N PRO A 102 -5.80 -14.36 -17.99
CA PRO A 102 -5.45 -14.98 -16.72
C PRO A 102 -5.36 -16.50 -16.96
N TYR A 103 -4.20 -17.10 -16.68
CA TYR A 103 -3.99 -18.54 -16.92
C TYR A 103 -4.89 -19.40 -16.01
N HIS A 104 -5.20 -18.89 -14.82
CA HIS A 104 -5.99 -19.60 -13.81
C HIS A 104 -6.98 -18.65 -13.11
N ASP A 105 -6.56 -17.94 -12.07
CA ASP A 105 -7.43 -17.14 -11.21
C ASP A 105 -6.82 -15.77 -10.88
N SER A 106 -7.68 -14.82 -10.50
CA SER A 106 -7.29 -13.51 -9.98
C SER A 106 -8.01 -13.22 -8.68
N PHE A 107 -7.29 -12.69 -7.68
CA PHE A 107 -7.84 -12.38 -6.36
C PHE A 107 -7.53 -10.94 -5.97
N VAL A 108 -8.51 -10.23 -5.43
CA VAL A 108 -8.35 -8.85 -4.97
C VAL A 108 -7.77 -8.84 -3.56
N PHE A 109 -6.79 -7.98 -3.31
CA PHE A 109 -6.43 -7.57 -1.96
C PHE A 109 -6.90 -6.14 -1.73
N ASP A 110 -7.43 -5.88 -0.54
CA ASP A 110 -8.05 -4.61 -0.17
C ASP A 110 -7.75 -4.30 1.31
N TYR A 111 -6.75 -3.46 1.52
CA TYR A 111 -6.31 -3.01 2.84
C TYR A 111 -6.74 -1.56 3.07
N ARG A 112 -7.97 -1.36 3.56
CA ARG A 112 -8.53 -0.05 3.86
C ARG A 112 -8.46 0.27 5.36
N LEU A 113 -7.96 1.45 5.70
CA LEU A 113 -7.91 1.93 7.08
C LEU A 113 -9.13 2.79 7.43
N GLY A 114 -9.51 2.74 8.71
CA GLY A 114 -10.52 3.63 9.30
C GLY A 114 -9.97 5.03 9.57
N SER A 115 -10.85 5.95 9.97
CA SER A 115 -10.48 7.33 10.28
C SER A 115 -9.48 7.38 11.45
N GLY A 116 -8.29 7.94 11.20
CA GLY A 116 -7.25 8.16 12.21
C GLY A 116 -6.07 7.20 12.13
N ASP A 117 -6.19 6.08 11.41
CA ASP A 117 -5.06 5.17 11.18
C ASP A 117 -4.32 5.50 9.89
N SER A 118 -3.03 5.18 9.85
CA SER A 118 -2.19 5.33 8.66
C SER A 118 -1.32 4.11 8.44
N ILE A 119 -1.10 3.73 7.18
CA ILE A 119 -0.16 2.66 6.84
C ILE A 119 1.25 3.20 7.00
N ASN A 120 2.02 2.64 7.93
CA ASN A 120 3.38 3.10 8.24
C ASN A 120 4.47 2.13 7.77
N GLY A 121 4.11 1.11 6.99
CA GLY A 121 5.11 0.23 6.38
C GLY A 121 4.48 -0.93 5.64
N PHE A 122 5.35 -1.71 5.01
CA PHE A 122 4.98 -2.83 4.17
C PHE A 122 5.97 -3.98 4.37
N HIS A 123 5.53 -5.20 4.05
CA HIS A 123 6.38 -6.36 3.92
C HIS A 123 5.86 -7.30 2.82
N GLY A 124 6.71 -8.23 2.36
CA GLY A 124 6.30 -9.30 1.46
C GLY A 124 7.22 -9.49 0.26
N THR A 125 6.67 -9.96 -0.87
CA THR A 125 7.35 -10.09 -2.16
C THR A 125 6.34 -9.82 -3.29
N VAL A 126 6.79 -9.28 -4.42
CA VAL A 126 5.90 -8.93 -5.54
C VAL A 126 5.98 -9.90 -6.71
N ASN A 127 7.08 -10.66 -6.80
CA ASN A 127 7.32 -11.70 -7.80
C ASN A 127 7.45 -13.07 -7.12
N ARG A 128 7.09 -14.14 -7.84
CA ARG A 128 7.13 -15.57 -7.43
C ARG A 128 6.72 -15.79 -5.97
N ASP A 129 5.50 -16.27 -5.77
CA ASP A 129 4.88 -16.38 -4.44
C ASP A 129 4.63 -14.99 -3.83
N GLY A 130 4.18 -14.08 -4.70
CA GLY A 130 3.85 -12.69 -4.39
C GLY A 130 2.81 -12.56 -3.29
N PHE A 131 3.16 -11.81 -2.23
CA PHE A 131 2.23 -11.36 -1.20
C PHE A 131 2.65 -9.97 -0.71
N ILE A 132 1.67 -9.14 -0.36
CA ILE A 132 1.84 -7.82 0.24
C ILE A 132 1.16 -7.83 1.58
N GLY A 133 1.90 -7.46 2.62
CA GLY A 133 1.38 -7.13 3.93
C GLY A 133 1.71 -5.68 4.30
N ILE A 134 0.96 -5.15 5.26
CA ILE A 134 1.10 -3.78 5.75
C ILE A 134 1.38 -3.73 7.24
N TYR A 135 2.18 -2.75 7.66
CA TYR A 135 2.37 -2.40 9.06
C TYR A 135 1.47 -1.21 9.40
N LEU A 136 0.66 -1.39 10.44
CA LEU A 136 -0.17 -0.33 10.99
C LEU A 136 0.56 0.36 12.14
N GLN A 137 0.42 1.67 12.20
CA GLN A 137 0.71 2.41 13.42
C GLN A 137 -0.60 3.01 13.92
N PRO A 138 -1.11 2.58 15.08
CA PRO A 138 -2.22 3.26 15.73
C PRO A 138 -1.80 4.69 16.01
N GLN A 139 -2.52 5.67 15.48
CA GLN A 139 -2.35 7.03 15.97
C GLN A 139 -3.00 7.09 17.36
N PRO A 140 -2.33 7.66 18.37
CA PRO A 140 -3.01 7.98 19.61
C PRO A 140 -4.10 9.00 19.25
N HIS A 141 -5.36 8.57 19.23
CA HIS A 141 -6.46 9.50 19.23
C HIS A 141 -6.28 10.40 20.47
N PRO A 142 -6.32 11.74 20.35
CA PRO A 142 -6.55 12.55 21.52
C PRO A 142 -7.87 12.05 22.09
N ALA A 143 -7.83 11.54 23.32
CA ALA A 143 -9.04 11.21 24.07
C ALA A 143 -10.02 12.35 23.85
N ALA A 144 -11.23 12.05 23.37
CA ALA A 144 -12.29 13.03 23.24
C ALA A 144 -12.24 13.87 24.52
N SER A 145 -11.96 15.17 24.37
CA SER A 145 -11.83 16.04 25.54
C SER A 145 -13.06 15.79 26.39
N PRO A 146 -12.91 15.39 27.68
CA PRO A 146 -14.08 15.18 28.51
C PRO A 146 -14.87 16.48 28.44
N LEU A 147 -16.14 16.38 28.03
CA LEU A 147 -17.06 17.51 27.99
C LEU A 147 -16.91 18.24 29.33
N HIS A 148 -16.37 19.45 29.30
CA HIS A 148 -16.33 20.32 30.46
C HIS A 148 -17.78 20.73 30.72
N VAL A 149 -18.53 19.87 31.41
CA VAL A 149 -19.83 20.25 31.96
C VAL A 149 -19.51 21.24 33.06
N LYS A 150 -19.59 22.52 32.72
CA LYS A 150 -19.57 23.60 33.70
C LYS A 150 -20.84 23.45 34.52
N LEU A 151 -20.74 22.78 35.67
CA LEU A 151 -21.74 22.89 36.71
C LEU A 151 -21.63 24.33 37.25
N GLU A 152 -22.43 25.22 36.68
CA GLU A 152 -22.77 26.48 37.33
C GLU A 152 -23.45 26.10 38.65
N SER A 153 -22.79 26.35 39.77
CA SER A 153 -23.41 26.22 41.08
C SER A 153 -24.36 27.39 41.28
N ASP A 154 -25.67 27.13 41.22
CA ASP A 154 -26.66 28.06 41.74
C ASP A 154 -26.47 28.15 43.26
N ASP A 155 -26.02 29.30 43.72
CA ASP A 155 -25.89 29.65 45.14
C ASP A 155 -27.07 30.57 45.50
N PRO A 156 -28.04 30.14 46.34
CA PRO A 156 -29.05 31.03 46.84
C PRO A 156 -29.01 31.06 48.37
N HIS A 157 -28.02 31.72 48.94
CA HIS A 157 -28.14 32.32 50.27
C HIS A 157 -27.90 33.82 50.17
N SER A 158 -28.96 34.55 49.86
CA SER A 158 -29.12 35.96 50.18
C SER A 158 -30.40 36.16 51.00
N GLU A 159 -30.18 36.61 52.23
CA GLU A 159 -31.11 37.15 53.24
C GLU A 159 -31.94 36.17 54.10
#